data_AF-A0A7J4R0P4-F1
#
_entry.id   AF-A0A7J4R0P4-F1
#
_cell.length_a   1.000
_cell.length_b   1.000
_cell.length_c   1.000
_cell.angle_alpha   90.00
_cell.angle_beta   90.00
_cell.angle_gamma   90.00
#
_symmetry.space_group_name_H-M   'P 1'
#
loop_
_entity.id
_entity.type
_entity.pdbx_description
1 polymer ?
#
loop_
_entity_poly.entity_id
_entity_poly.type
_entity_poly.pdbx_seq_one_letter_code
_entity_poly.pdbx_strand_id
1 'polypeptide(L)' 'QLLEAMSKDLGSIQDSISSGDWSSMLDWLRNRVHKRGSALLPADLIEEATGSPPSSEPFLRYVEEKYGAIYSL' A
#
# COMPACT_ATOMS: atom_id res chain seq x y z
N GLN A 1 -1.07 -2.50 4.28
CA GLN A 1 -2.02 -3.16 3.36
C GLN A 1 -2.04 -2.46 2.01
N LEU A 2 -2.38 -1.16 1.93
CA LEU A 2 -2.35 -0.41 0.66
C LEU A 2 -1.02 -0.49 -0.08
N LEU A 3 0.10 -0.27 0.61
CA LEU A 3 1.43 -0.36 0.01
C LEU A 3 1.70 -1.76 -0.55
N GLU A 4 1.33 -2.82 0.17
CA GLU A 4 1.52 -4.20 -0.31
C GLU A 4 0.66 -4.50 -1.56
N ALA A 5 -0.60 -4.05 -1.57
CA ALA A 5 -1.46 -4.17 -2.75
C ALA A 5 -0.90 -3.37 -3.95
N MET A 6 -0.41 -2.16 -3.70
CA MET A 6 0.25 -1.34 -4.72
C MET A 6 1.50 -2.02 -5.27
N SER A 7 2.35 -2.60 -4.41
CA SER A 7 3.54 -3.34 -4.86
C SER A 7 3.18 -4.57 -5.70
N LYS A 8 2.04 -5.23 -5.43
CA LYS A 8 1.56 -6.36 -6.26
C LYS A 8 1.14 -5.88 -7.66
N ASP A 9 0.53 -4.71 -7.76
CA ASP A 9 0.04 -4.14 -9.03
C ASP A 9 1.16 -3.48 -9.85
N LEU A 10 2.08 -2.75 -9.19
CA LEU A 10 3.09 -1.91 -9.86
C LEU A 10 4.51 -2.51 -9.85
N GLY A 11 4.76 -3.55 -9.06
CA GLY A 11 6.10 -4.08 -8.83
C GLY A 11 6.88 -3.34 -7.75
N SER A 12 8.21 -3.25 -7.92
CA SER A 12 9.10 -2.64 -6.92
C SER A 12 8.81 -1.15 -6.72
N ILE A 13 8.30 -0.80 -5.55
CA ILE A 13 8.09 0.60 -5.15
C ILE A 13 9.42 1.33 -4.94
N GLN A 14 10.49 0.60 -4.66
CA GLN A 14 11.80 1.17 -4.33
C GLN A 14 12.44 1.89 -5.51
N ASP A 15 12.10 1.50 -6.74
CA ASP A 15 12.58 2.17 -7.95
C ASP A 15 11.93 3.55 -8.11
N SER A 16 10.62 3.65 -7.82
CA SER A 16 9.90 4.93 -7.79
C SER A 16 10.46 5.86 -6.71
N ILE A 17 10.74 5.34 -5.51
CA ILE A 17 11.35 6.14 -4.43
C ILE A 17 12.75 6.63 -4.83
N SER A 18 13.59 5.73 -5.36
CA SER A 18 15.00 6.04 -5.67
C SER A 18 15.14 7.00 -6.85
N SER A 19 14.25 6.90 -7.84
CA SER A 19 14.20 7.81 -8.99
C SER A 19 13.55 9.16 -8.66
N GLY A 20 12.73 9.23 -7.61
CA GLY A 20 11.92 10.39 -7.28
C GLY A 20 10.69 10.56 -8.17
N ASP A 21 10.39 9.59 -9.03
CA ASP A 21 9.16 9.56 -9.83
C ASP A 21 8.03 8.85 -9.06
N TRP A 22 7.09 9.65 -8.56
CA TRP A 22 5.94 9.18 -7.78
C TRP A 22 4.67 9.03 -8.61
N SER A 23 4.73 9.29 -9.93
CA SER A 23 3.55 9.39 -10.79
C SER A 23 2.68 8.12 -10.75
N SER A 24 3.30 6.95 -10.92
CA SER A 24 2.62 5.65 -10.90
C SER A 24 1.94 5.35 -9.56
N MET A 25 2.63 5.64 -8.45
CA MET A 25 2.09 5.44 -7.10
C MET A 25 0.91 6.37 -6.83
N LEU A 26 1.03 7.64 -7.22
CA LEU A 26 -0.03 8.64 -7.03
C LEU A 26 -1.26 8.29 -7.88
N ASP A 27 -1.06 7.86 -9.12
CA ASP A 27 -2.15 7.46 -10.00
C ASP A 27 -2.83 6.19 -9.51
N TRP A 28 -2.10 5.24 -8.92
CA TRP A 28 -2.70 4.08 -8.25
C TRP A 28 -3.60 4.52 -7.09
N LEU A 29 -3.12 5.41 -6.22
CA LEU A 29 -3.91 5.93 -5.09
C LEU A 29 -5.13 6.71 -5.56
N ARG A 30 -4.99 7.53 -6.61
CA ARG A 30 -6.12 8.24 -7.22
C ARG A 30 -7.19 7.28 -7.71
N ASN A 31 -6.77 6.22 -8.40
CA ASN A 31 -7.69 5.26 -9.01
C ASN A 31 -8.32 4.29 -8.02
N ARG A 32 -7.63 3.92 -6.95
CA ARG A 32 -8.11 2.91 -5.99
C ARG A 32 -8.73 3.52 -4.73
N VAL A 33 -8.31 4.72 -4.34
CA VAL A 33 -8.69 5.33 -3.06
C VAL A 33 -9.30 6.71 -3.27
N HIS A 34 -8.54 7.69 -3.77
CA HIS A 34 -8.95 9.09 -3.70
C HIS A 34 -10.21 9.39 -4.53
N LYS A 35 -10.39 8.77 -5.70
CA LYS A 35 -11.58 8.99 -6.54
C LYS A 35 -12.90 8.59 -5.85
N ARG A 36 -12.85 7.72 -4.85
CA ARG A 36 -14.04 7.26 -4.11
C ARG A 36 -14.54 8.30 -3.13
N GLY A 37 -13.68 9.20 -2.65
CA GLY A 37 -14.06 10.20 -1.64
C GLY A 37 -14.75 9.52 -0.44
N SER A 38 -15.95 9.99 -0.09
CA SER A 38 -16.78 9.41 0.96
C SER A 38 -17.91 8.50 0.45
N ALA A 39 -17.81 7.99 -0.78
CA ALA A 39 -18.85 7.15 -1.38
C ALA A 39 -18.92 5.73 -0.79
N LEU A 40 -17.86 5.28 -0.11
CA LEU A 40 -17.75 3.97 0.52
C LEU A 40 -17.45 4.12 2.01
N LEU A 41 -17.89 3.16 2.81
CA LEU A 41 -17.39 3.03 4.18
C LEU A 41 -15.90 2.70 4.17
N PRO A 42 -15.14 3.08 5.21
CA PRO A 42 -13.69 2.85 5.22
C PRO A 42 -13.30 1.38 5.01
N ALA A 43 -14.04 0.43 5.59
CA ALA A 43 -13.76 -1.00 5.43
C ALA A 43 -13.97 -1.45 3.97
N ASP A 44 -15.10 -1.07 3.36
CA ASP A 44 -15.43 -1.39 1.97
C ASP A 44 -14.41 -0.77 1.00
N LEU A 45 -13.95 0.46 1.28
CA LEU A 45 -12.93 1.12 0.48
C LEU A 45 -11.60 0.36 0.50
N ILE A 46 -11.18 -0.12 1.68
CA ILE A 46 -9.96 -0.93 1.81
C ILE A 46 -10.12 -2.27 1.11
N GLU A 47 -11.27 -2.93 1.25
CA GLU A 47 -11.55 -4.20 0.58
C GLU A 47 -11.56 -4.04 -0.94
N GLU A 48 -12.22 -3.02 -1.47
CA GLU A 48 -12.21 -2.72 -2.92
C GLU A 48 -10.80 -2.39 -3.42
N ALA A 49 -10.03 -1.60 -2.66
CA ALA A 49 -8.70 -1.16 -3.07
C ALA A 49 -7.64 -2.27 -3.00
N THR A 50 -7.81 -3.26 -2.11
CA THR A 50 -6.75 -4.23 -1.79
C THR A 50 -7.13 -5.69 -1.97
N GLY A 51 -8.41 -5.98 -2.22
CA GLY A 51 -8.95 -7.32 -2.43
C GLY A 51 -9.23 -8.10 -1.15
N SER A 52 -9.06 -7.50 0.03
CA SER A 52 -9.33 -8.12 1.32
C SER A 52 -9.78 -7.08 2.36
N PRO A 53 -10.57 -7.47 3.37
CA PRO A 53 -10.95 -6.60 4.48
C PRO A 53 -9.74 -5.95 5.18
N PRO A 54 -9.93 -4.85 5.94
CA PRO A 54 -8.87 -4.25 6.74
C PRO A 54 -8.21 -5.25 7.69
N SER A 55 -6.88 -5.30 7.65
CA SER A 55 -6.06 -6.28 8.36
C SER A 55 -4.77 -5.63 8.86
N SER A 56 -4.32 -5.99 10.07
CA SER A 56 -3.04 -5.51 10.63
C SER A 56 -1.82 -6.24 10.08
N GLU A 57 -2.01 -7.44 9.54
CA GLU A 57 -0.98 -8.40 9.13
C GLU A 57 0.01 -7.80 8.12
N PRO A 58 -0.42 -7.05 7.07
CA PRO A 58 0.52 -6.38 6.17
C PRO A 58 1.40 -5.35 6.88
N PHE A 59 0.88 -4.68 7.91
CA PHE A 59 1.66 -3.70 8.66
C PHE A 59 2.65 -4.38 9.61
N LEU A 60 2.21 -5.43 10.30
CA LEU A 60 3.09 -6.23 11.16
C LEU A 60 4.27 -6.81 10.37
N ARG A 61 4.01 -7.45 9.21
CA ARG A 61 5.09 -7.92 8.32
C ARG A 61 6.09 -6.83 7.97
N TYR A 62 5.60 -5.67 7.52
CA TYR A 62 6.47 -4.54 7.18
C TYR A 62 7.36 -4.10 8.36
N VAL A 63 6.78 -3.98 9.56
CA VAL A 63 7.52 -3.57 10.76
C VAL A 63 8.53 -4.64 11.16
N GLU A 64 8.12 -5.91 11.22
CA GLU A 64 8.98 -7.04 11.57
C GLU A 64 10.16 -7.16 10.58
N GLU A 65 9.90 -7.12 9.27
CA GLU A 65 10.95 -7.16 8.25
C GLU A 65 11.91 -5.97 8.37
N LYS A 66 11.36 -4.74 8.49
CA LYS A 66 12.18 -3.52 8.56
C LYS A 66 13.04 -3.47 9.81
N TYR A 67 12.45 -3.73 10.96
CA TYR A 67 13.17 -3.63 12.24
C TYR A 67 14.05 -4.85 12.49
N GLY A 68 13.66 -6.04 12.02
CA GLY A 68 14.54 -7.21 11.99
C GLY A 68 15.82 -6.94 11.19
N ALA A 69 15.70 -6.31 10.02
CA ALA A 69 16.88 -5.95 9.22
C ALA A 69 17.76 -4.85 9.86
N ILE A 70 17.15 -3.83 10.49
CA ILE A 70 17.90 -2.71 11.11
C ILE A 70 18.60 -3.15 12.40
N TYR A 71 17.92 -3.94 13.23
CA TYR A 71 18.38 -4.28 14.59
C TYR A 71 18.89 -5.71 14.73
N SER A 72 18.89 -6.50 13.65
CA SER A 72 19.33 -7.91 13.65
C SER A 72 18.58 -8.77 14.68
N LEU A 73 17.25 -8.66 14.67
CA LEU A 73 16.33 -9.43 15.51
C LEU A 73 15.90 -10.73 14.84
#